data_AF-A0A0U1QTI8-F1
#
_entry.id   AF-A0A0U1QTI8-F1
#
_cell.length_a   1.000
_cell.length_b   1.000
_cell.length_c   1.000
_cell.angle_alpha   90.00
_cell.angle_beta   90.00
_cell.angle_gamma   90.00
#
_symmetry.space_group_name_H-M   'P 1'
#
loop_
_entity.id
_entity.type
_entity.pdbx_description
1 polymer ?
#
loop_
_entity_poly.entity_id
_entity_poly.type
_entity_poly.pdbx_seq_one_letter_code
_entity_poly.pdbx_strand_id
1 'polypeptide(L)'
;MNKTIRIANEFVEYLFSSRMNLIGYRLYLTTLAGITFRRHSVLDGVDHFVSKKNRTFSARSVNELGKLMNYKGKIHSFIKQQSAINVQTTRGLIIALKNAVIEWITPEEDIKRVKHTNLISEFSYPVKADSEEFHQSGNIEITVNYDTKPFLYGLTGNYVELPYDILMKCTSVSQIKLFCIALRDKFKTGSKQGFYSVDIIKDFFNFSSKTYDQICEISKRLKSLAKLIEQNTGVKITIELLKDCMKGNQITHFRFRNLSRRNPATEEEVLPLMEEVIESEAEAEQPPQQVYSQELPPEAIPKPMAVEPDVQWINTVNSTITDDKPLAPVFSGSIRNKVNHIARLVKNTLTGTDNDPKRFRPERPALLKRPHVVSGSHEEGEWARTNRSKLIYYREELKRFDSRLELKREDLQLIVNYCRKIGDTRTQERFEYLISQSG
;
A
#
# COMPACT_ATOMS: atom_id res chain seq x y z
N MET A 1 -16.50 19.09 5.67
CA MET A 1 -15.11 19.44 6.03
C MET A 1 -14.19 18.58 5.21
N ASN A 2 -13.39 19.18 4.32
CA ASN A 2 -12.43 18.45 3.49
C ASN A 2 -11.29 17.93 4.38
N LYS A 3 -11.40 16.70 4.87
CA LYS A 3 -10.35 16.09 5.68
C LYS A 3 -9.21 15.61 4.77
N THR A 4 -7.98 15.89 5.18
CA THR A 4 -6.78 15.46 4.46
C THR A 4 -5.89 14.68 5.41
N ILE A 5 -5.47 13.49 4.97
CA ILE A 5 -4.50 12.66 5.68
C ILE A 5 -3.11 13.01 5.18
N ARG A 6 -2.15 13.20 6.09
CA ARG A 6 -0.73 13.39 5.75
C ARG A 6 0.07 12.18 6.23
N ILE A 7 0.79 11.54 5.32
CA ILE A 7 1.67 10.41 5.63
C ILE A 7 2.97 10.52 4.85
N ALA A 8 4.07 10.04 5.43
CA ALA A 8 5.36 9.92 4.74
C ALA A 8 5.22 9.06 3.46
N ASN A 9 5.98 9.39 2.42
CA ASN A 9 5.92 8.70 1.14
C ASN A 9 6.33 7.23 1.24
N GLU A 10 7.31 6.93 2.08
CA GLU A 10 7.79 5.58 2.39
C GLU A 10 6.70 4.76 3.06
N PHE A 11 5.89 5.40 3.91
CA PHE A 11 4.80 4.74 4.63
C PHE A 11 3.67 4.31 3.72
N VAL A 12 3.47 5.00 2.58
CA VAL A 12 2.52 4.57 1.55
C VAL A 12 2.90 3.18 1.03
N GLU A 13 4.20 2.95 0.78
CA GLU A 13 4.70 1.65 0.32
C GLU A 13 4.50 0.56 1.36
N TYR A 14 4.83 0.88 2.63
CA TYR A 14 4.66 -0.04 3.75
C TYR A 14 3.19 -0.36 4.01
N LEU A 15 2.30 0.63 3.84
CA LEU A 15 0.88 0.39 3.95
C LEU A 15 0.42 -0.60 2.86
N PHE A 16 1.00 -0.54 1.66
CA PHE A 16 0.64 -1.41 0.54
C PHE A 16 1.18 -2.84 0.65
N SER A 17 2.27 -3.06 1.36
CA SER A 17 2.75 -4.41 1.68
C SER A 17 1.82 -5.13 2.67
N SER A 18 1.03 -4.39 3.45
CA SER A 18 0.01 -4.99 4.30
C SER A 18 -1.06 -5.72 3.48
N ARG A 19 -1.38 -6.95 3.87
CA ARG A 19 -2.43 -7.78 3.26
C ARG A 19 -3.83 -7.43 3.77
N MET A 20 -4.07 -6.16 4.11
CA MET A 20 -5.37 -5.70 4.59
C MET A 20 -6.43 -5.75 3.49
N ASN A 21 -7.66 -6.10 3.88
CA ASN A 21 -8.82 -5.95 3.02
C ASN A 21 -9.28 -4.47 2.94
N LEU A 22 -10.22 -4.18 2.04
CA LEU A 22 -10.72 -2.81 1.82
C LEU A 22 -11.22 -2.14 3.11
N ILE A 23 -11.92 -2.90 3.96
CA ILE A 23 -12.50 -2.35 5.18
C ILE A 23 -11.41 -2.04 6.21
N GLY A 24 -10.39 -2.89 6.33
CA GLY A 24 -9.20 -2.63 7.15
C GLY A 24 -8.49 -1.35 6.74
N TYR A 25 -8.27 -1.13 5.43
CA TYR A 25 -7.74 0.13 4.92
C TYR A 25 -8.62 1.32 5.29
N ARG A 26 -9.94 1.23 5.11
CA ARG A 26 -10.87 2.32 5.45
C ARG A 26 -10.87 2.64 6.94
N LEU A 27 -10.86 1.63 7.81
CA LEU A 27 -10.80 1.80 9.25
C LEU A 27 -9.49 2.48 9.67
N TYR A 28 -8.36 2.03 9.12
CA TYR A 28 -7.07 2.62 9.40
C TYR A 28 -6.98 4.07 8.90
N LEU A 29 -7.38 4.34 7.65
CA LEU A 29 -7.41 5.69 7.08
C LEU A 29 -8.37 6.61 7.84
N THR A 30 -9.49 6.10 8.35
CA THR A 30 -10.41 6.87 9.21
C THR A 30 -9.75 7.20 10.55
N THR A 31 -9.01 6.26 11.12
CA THR A 31 -8.20 6.50 12.33
C THR A 31 -7.19 7.61 12.06
N LEU A 32 -6.48 7.55 10.93
CA LEU A 32 -5.52 8.59 10.52
C LEU A 32 -6.19 9.94 10.24
N ALA A 33 -7.37 9.98 9.64
CA ALA A 33 -8.13 11.21 9.43
C ALA A 33 -8.66 11.82 10.74
N GLY A 34 -8.84 10.99 11.78
CA GLY A 34 -9.16 11.42 13.14
C GLY A 34 -7.98 12.04 13.88
N ILE A 35 -6.74 11.78 13.44
CA ILE A 35 -5.54 12.47 13.91
C ILE A 35 -5.61 13.90 13.38
N THR A 36 -6.20 14.80 14.17
CA THR A 36 -6.17 16.23 13.85
C THR A 36 -4.75 16.74 13.95
N PHE A 37 -4.10 16.96 12.80
CA PHE A 37 -2.84 17.68 12.70
C PHE A 37 -3.09 19.17 12.97
N ARG A 38 -3.20 19.56 14.24
CA ARG A 38 -3.01 20.98 14.58
C ARG A 38 -1.55 21.31 14.30
N ARG A 39 -1.30 22.28 13.41
CA ARG A 39 0.02 22.87 13.18
C ARG A 39 0.50 23.41 14.54
N HIS A 40 1.31 22.66 15.27
CA HIS A 40 2.12 23.24 16.30
C HIS A 40 3.30 23.91 15.60
N SER A 41 3.37 25.22 15.75
CA SER A 41 4.46 26.06 15.29
C SER A 41 5.77 25.51 15.81
N VAL A 42 6.73 25.31 14.89
CA VAL A 42 8.10 24.82 15.15
C VAL A 42 8.94 25.84 15.94
N LEU A 43 8.32 26.88 16.51
CA LEU A 43 9.02 28.01 17.15
C LEU A 43 9.21 27.87 18.66
N ASP A 44 8.54 26.95 19.34
CA ASP A 44 8.82 26.68 20.75
C ASP A 44 9.78 25.49 20.83
N GLY A 45 11.08 25.80 20.84
CA GLY A 45 12.21 24.87 20.96
C GLY A 45 12.28 24.13 22.30
N VAL A 46 11.15 23.66 22.82
CA VAL A 46 11.03 22.84 24.01
C VAL A 46 10.21 21.61 23.64
N ASP A 47 10.86 20.45 23.67
CA ASP A 47 10.24 19.13 23.57
C ASP A 47 9.24 18.92 24.71
N HIS A 48 8.02 19.45 24.58
CA HIS A 48 6.86 19.01 25.34
C HIS A 48 6.18 17.79 24.67
N PHE A 49 6.99 16.91 24.07
CA PHE A 49 6.63 15.53 23.74
C PHE A 49 7.06 14.54 24.83
N VAL A 50 7.37 15.01 26.03
CA VAL A 50 7.65 14.17 27.19
C VAL A 50 6.36 13.54 27.71
N SER A 51 6.32 12.20 27.63
CA SER A 51 5.57 11.29 28.51
C SER A 51 4.05 11.12 28.33
N LYS A 52 3.62 10.67 27.16
CA LYS A 52 2.62 9.57 27.12
C LYS A 52 3.02 8.61 26.00
N LYS A 53 3.69 7.51 26.37
CA LYS A 53 4.27 6.51 25.45
C LYS A 53 3.24 5.88 24.49
N ASN A 54 1.94 6.01 24.74
CA ASN A 54 0.88 5.57 23.84
C ASN A 54 -0.21 6.66 23.78
N ARG A 55 -0.39 7.29 22.60
CA ARG A 55 -1.61 8.08 22.35
C ARG A 55 -2.67 7.13 21.83
N THR A 56 -3.66 6.82 22.65
CA THR A 56 -4.89 6.14 22.23
C THR A 56 -5.73 7.10 21.40
N PHE A 57 -6.13 6.70 20.20
CA PHE A 57 -7.03 7.48 19.36
C PHE A 57 -8.42 6.86 19.40
N SER A 58 -9.41 7.61 19.86
CA SER A 58 -10.80 7.16 19.76
C SER A 58 -11.26 7.31 18.30
N ALA A 59 -11.45 6.20 17.60
CA ALA A 59 -12.09 6.20 16.30
C ALA A 59 -13.62 6.30 16.53
N ARG A 60 -14.19 7.43 16.13
CA ARG A 60 -15.60 7.75 16.37
C ARG A 60 -16.54 6.71 15.74
N SER A 61 -17.61 6.42 16.48
CA SER A 61 -18.82 5.67 16.19
C SER A 61 -18.84 4.82 14.90
N VAL A 62 -19.05 3.52 15.05
CA VAL A 62 -19.44 2.56 13.99
C VAL A 62 -20.53 3.15 13.06
N ASN A 63 -21.41 4.01 13.57
CA ASN A 63 -22.43 4.69 12.79
C ASN A 63 -21.88 5.69 11.76
N GLU A 64 -20.80 6.42 12.09
CA GLU A 64 -20.13 7.30 11.11
C GLU A 64 -19.42 6.48 10.04
N LEU A 65 -18.75 5.39 10.44
CA LEU A 65 -18.11 4.47 9.50
C LEU A 65 -19.15 3.86 8.53
N GLY A 66 -20.31 3.46 9.05
CA GLY A 66 -21.44 2.95 8.25
C GLY A 66 -21.98 3.98 7.25
N LYS A 67 -22.12 5.25 7.66
CA LYS A 67 -22.53 6.36 6.78
C LYS A 67 -21.50 6.63 5.68
N LEU A 68 -20.21 6.64 6.04
CA LEU A 68 -19.09 6.92 5.13
C LEU A 68 -18.85 5.80 4.12
N MET A 69 -19.13 4.55 4.48
CA MET A 69 -19.03 3.41 3.56
C MET A 69 -20.17 3.34 2.54
N ASN A 70 -21.12 4.29 2.56
CA ASN A 70 -22.25 4.40 1.62
C ASN A 70 -23.06 3.09 1.49
N TYR A 71 -23.32 2.42 2.63
CA TYR A 71 -24.27 1.30 2.68
C TYR A 71 -25.72 1.83 2.51
N LYS A 72 -26.07 2.26 1.30
CA LYS A 72 -27.43 2.62 0.91
C LYS A 72 -28.20 1.34 0.57
N GLY A 73 -28.78 0.69 1.57
CA GLY A 73 -29.74 -0.39 1.34
C GLY A 73 -30.58 -0.71 2.57
N LYS A 74 -31.81 -0.20 2.64
CA LYS A 74 -32.93 -0.65 3.51
C LYS A 74 -32.57 -0.97 4.99
N ILE A 75 -31.89 -0.08 5.70
CA ILE A 75 -31.45 -0.27 7.11
C ILE A 75 -32.08 0.81 8.00
N HIS A 76 -33.39 0.80 8.19
CA HIS A 76 -34.00 1.55 9.32
C HIS A 76 -34.80 0.63 10.25
N SER A 77 -35.47 -0.39 9.71
CA SER A 77 -36.01 -1.50 10.52
C SER A 77 -34.97 -2.59 10.86
N PHE A 78 -33.84 -2.63 10.15
CA PHE A 78 -32.80 -3.67 10.28
C PHE A 78 -31.69 -3.36 11.32
N ILE A 79 -31.61 -2.11 11.81
CA ILE A 79 -30.50 -1.62 12.67
C ILE A 79 -30.44 -2.30 14.05
N LYS A 80 -31.58 -2.72 14.62
CA LYS A 80 -31.60 -3.36 15.95
C LYS A 80 -31.04 -4.79 15.94
N GLN A 81 -31.28 -5.58 14.89
CA GLN A 81 -30.71 -6.94 14.76
C GLN A 81 -29.27 -6.92 14.21
N GLN A 82 -28.88 -5.91 13.43
CA GLN A 82 -27.53 -5.80 12.89
C GLN A 82 -26.51 -5.17 13.84
N SER A 83 -26.88 -4.62 15.00
CA SER A 83 -25.90 -4.10 15.95
C SER A 83 -24.90 -5.19 16.38
N ALA A 84 -25.37 -6.41 16.63
CA ALA A 84 -24.53 -7.56 16.96
C ALA A 84 -23.66 -8.03 15.77
N ILE A 85 -24.24 -8.13 14.56
CA ILE A 85 -23.52 -8.57 13.34
C ILE A 85 -22.48 -7.52 12.92
N ASN A 86 -22.80 -6.24 13.02
CA ASN A 86 -21.88 -5.15 12.74
C ASN A 86 -20.78 -5.09 13.80
N VAL A 87 -21.09 -5.34 15.08
CA VAL A 87 -20.08 -5.43 16.14
C VAL A 87 -19.15 -6.64 15.92
N GLN A 88 -19.67 -7.82 15.59
CA GLN A 88 -18.84 -9.00 15.32
C GLN A 88 -17.96 -8.82 14.08
N THR A 89 -18.53 -8.26 13.01
CA THR A 89 -17.79 -7.94 11.78
C THR A 89 -16.71 -6.91 12.07
N THR A 90 -17.05 -5.84 12.80
CA THR A 90 -16.10 -4.80 13.21
C THR A 90 -15.01 -5.37 14.11
N ARG A 91 -15.35 -6.29 15.03
CA ARG A 91 -14.39 -7.00 15.86
C ARG A 91 -13.44 -7.87 15.04
N GLY A 92 -13.95 -8.65 14.09
CA GLY A 92 -13.13 -9.42 13.15
C GLY A 92 -12.18 -8.53 12.34
N LEU A 93 -12.66 -7.36 11.91
CA LEU A 93 -11.87 -6.37 11.17
C LEU A 93 -10.78 -5.72 12.03
N ILE A 94 -11.09 -5.39 13.28
CA ILE A 94 -10.11 -4.82 14.21
C ILE A 94 -9.05 -5.86 14.57
N ILE A 95 -9.43 -7.13 14.74
CA ILE A 95 -8.47 -8.23 14.92
C ILE A 95 -7.58 -8.36 13.69
N ALA A 96 -8.16 -8.33 12.48
CA ALA A 96 -7.39 -8.36 11.24
C ALA A 96 -6.43 -7.15 11.14
N LEU A 97 -6.85 -5.97 11.59
CA LEU A 97 -6.04 -4.76 11.59
C LEU A 97 -4.94 -4.78 12.66
N LYS A 98 -5.21 -5.37 13.84
CA LYS A 98 -4.21 -5.61 14.88
C LYS A 98 -3.12 -6.58 14.40
N ASN A 99 -3.51 -7.56 13.61
CA ASN A 99 -2.60 -8.53 12.99
C ASN A 99 -1.97 -8.00 11.68
N ALA A 100 -2.31 -6.79 11.24
CA ALA A 100 -1.70 -6.19 10.06
C ALA A 100 -0.30 -5.71 10.43
N VAL A 101 0.68 -6.45 9.92
CA VAL A 101 2.10 -6.13 10.02
C VAL A 101 2.51 -5.33 8.80
N ILE A 102 3.26 -4.26 9.02
CA ILE A 102 4.04 -3.59 7.99
C ILE A 102 5.50 -3.98 8.11
N GLU A 103 6.13 -4.14 6.96
CA GLU A 103 7.56 -4.40 6.83
C GLU A 103 8.23 -3.13 6.34
N TRP A 104 9.22 -2.66 7.07
CA TRP A 104 9.98 -1.47 6.69
C TRP A 104 11.46 -1.65 6.98
N ILE A 105 12.29 -0.94 6.21
CA ILE A 105 13.74 -1.08 6.27
C ILE A 105 14.30 0.10 7.06
N THR A 106 14.94 -0.17 8.19
CA THR A 106 15.71 0.85 8.90
C THR A 106 17.10 0.97 8.29
N PRO A 107 17.55 2.19 7.94
CA PRO A 107 18.95 2.44 7.64
C PRO A 107 19.71 2.53 8.97
N GLU A 108 19.96 1.40 9.63
CA GLU A 108 20.98 1.32 10.68
C GLU A 108 22.37 1.23 10.01
N GLU A 109 23.35 1.94 10.56
CA GLU A 109 24.58 2.45 9.92
C GLU A 109 25.41 1.48 9.05
N ASP A 110 25.16 0.17 9.10
CA ASP A 110 25.86 -0.81 8.26
C ASP A 110 25.04 -2.00 7.75
N ILE A 111 23.78 -2.18 8.17
CA ILE A 111 22.96 -3.35 7.83
C ILE A 111 21.51 -2.90 7.61
N LYS A 112 20.97 -3.20 6.42
CA LYS A 112 19.53 -3.08 6.16
C LYS A 112 18.81 -4.13 7.00
N ARG A 113 18.21 -3.72 8.12
CA ARG A 113 17.34 -4.59 8.91
C ARG A 113 15.89 -4.37 8.48
N VAL A 114 15.20 -5.48 8.22
CA VAL A 114 13.75 -5.48 8.02
C VAL A 114 13.10 -5.52 9.38
N LYS A 115 12.36 -4.46 9.72
CA LYS A 115 11.56 -4.38 10.94
C LYS A 115 10.10 -4.70 10.61
N HIS A 116 9.52 -5.58 11.41
CA HIS A 116 8.10 -5.92 11.35
C HIS A 116 7.38 -5.17 12.46
N THR A 117 6.41 -4.33 12.10
CA THR A 117 5.68 -3.49 13.04
C THR A 117 4.18 -3.65 12.82
N ASN A 118 3.40 -3.90 13.87
CA ASN A 118 1.93 -3.85 13.77
C ASN A 118 1.46 -2.41 13.57
N LEU A 119 0.43 -2.19 12.75
CA LEU A 119 -0.14 -0.84 12.56
C LEU A 119 -0.82 -0.30 13.84
N ILE A 120 -1.40 -1.21 14.63
CA ILE A 120 -2.11 -0.92 15.87
C ILE A 120 -1.41 -1.69 17.00
N SER A 121 -1.21 -1.05 18.14
CA SER A 121 -0.75 -1.72 19.36
C SER A 121 -1.93 -2.31 20.14
N GLU A 122 -2.97 -1.52 20.36
CA GLU A 122 -4.11 -1.86 21.23
C GLU A 122 -5.42 -1.34 20.66
N PHE A 123 -6.53 -1.96 21.07
CA PHE A 123 -7.87 -1.44 20.82
C PHE A 123 -8.78 -1.74 22.01
N SER A 124 -9.77 -0.88 22.25
CA SER A 124 -10.77 -1.05 23.30
C SER A 124 -12.17 -0.70 22.78
N TYR A 125 -13.19 -1.26 23.44
CA TYR A 125 -14.58 -0.83 23.27
C TYR A 125 -14.99 -0.14 24.57
N PRO A 126 -15.05 1.19 24.60
CA PRO A 126 -15.46 1.89 25.82
C PRO A 126 -16.89 1.47 26.18
N VAL A 127 -16.99 0.77 27.31
CA VAL A 127 -18.24 0.45 28.00
C VAL A 127 -18.58 1.68 28.84
N LYS A 128 -19.75 2.28 28.62
CA LYS A 128 -20.23 3.34 29.50
C LYS A 128 -20.69 2.69 30.81
N ALA A 129 -20.12 3.13 31.93
CA ALA A 129 -20.44 2.57 33.25
C ALA A 129 -21.84 2.96 33.76
N ASP A 130 -22.46 4.00 33.16
CA ASP A 130 -23.62 4.68 33.75
C ASP A 130 -24.98 4.16 33.23
N SER A 131 -25.03 3.08 32.45
CA SER A 131 -26.29 2.47 32.02
C SER A 131 -26.35 1.01 32.48
N GLU A 132 -27.35 0.68 33.31
CA GLU A 132 -27.65 -0.69 33.77
C GLU A 132 -27.85 -1.68 32.60
N GLU A 133 -28.12 -1.16 31.41
CA GLU A 133 -28.00 -1.90 30.15
C GLU A 133 -26.60 -1.67 29.57
N PHE A 134 -25.82 -2.75 29.41
CA PHE A 134 -24.53 -2.79 28.71
C PHE A 134 -24.67 -2.40 27.22
N HIS A 135 -24.99 -1.15 26.94
CA HIS A 135 -24.98 -0.61 25.59
C HIS A 135 -23.55 -0.26 25.24
N GLN A 136 -22.92 -1.14 24.46
CA GLN A 136 -21.66 -0.80 23.79
C GLN A 136 -21.89 0.52 23.04
N SER A 137 -21.11 1.54 23.39
CA SER A 137 -21.28 2.92 22.92
C SER A 137 -21.15 3.10 21.40
N GLY A 138 -20.96 2.01 20.66
CA GLY A 138 -20.68 1.98 19.24
C GLY A 138 -19.32 2.61 18.89
N ASN A 139 -18.56 3.08 19.87
CA ASN A 139 -17.24 3.67 19.67
C ASN A 139 -16.16 2.60 19.81
N ILE A 140 -15.08 2.75 19.06
CA ILE A 140 -13.90 1.88 19.14
C ILE A 140 -12.71 2.79 19.37
N GLU A 141 -11.92 2.49 20.37
CA GLU A 141 -10.63 3.15 20.55
C GLU A 141 -9.54 2.30 19.93
N ILE A 142 -8.70 2.93 19.12
CA ILE A 142 -7.58 2.33 18.40
C ILE A 142 -6.31 3.09 18.79
N THR A 143 -5.37 2.37 19.38
CA THR A 143 -4.03 2.91 19.66
C THR A 143 -3.11 2.56 18.50
N VAL A 144 -2.73 3.58 17.73
CA VAL A 144 -1.75 3.41 16.64
C VAL A 144 -0.39 3.09 17.25
N ASN A 145 0.34 2.14 16.66
CA ASN A 145 1.64 1.73 17.18
C ASN A 145 2.66 2.88 17.15
N TYR A 146 3.37 3.09 18.26
CA TYR A 146 4.38 4.13 18.42
C TYR A 146 5.48 4.07 17.35
N ASP A 147 5.85 2.88 16.90
CA ASP A 147 6.84 2.70 15.84
C ASP A 147 6.44 3.35 14.49
N THR A 148 5.14 3.58 14.27
CA THR A 148 4.66 4.27 13.06
C THR A 148 4.72 5.79 13.17
N LYS A 149 5.00 6.33 14.37
CA LYS A 149 5.01 7.77 14.65
C LYS A 149 5.90 8.58 13.69
N PRO A 150 7.13 8.16 13.34
CA PRO A 150 7.99 8.92 12.43
C PRO A 150 7.38 9.12 11.04
N PHE A 151 6.47 8.22 10.64
CA PHE A 151 5.80 8.26 9.34
C PHE A 151 4.51 9.06 9.31
N LEU A 152 4.00 9.41 10.49
CA LEU A 152 2.72 10.10 10.66
C LEU A 152 2.92 11.52 11.19
N TYR A 153 3.94 11.78 12.00
CA TYR A 153 4.14 13.04 12.72
C TYR A 153 5.48 13.68 12.40
N GLY A 154 5.57 15.01 12.57
CA GLY A 154 6.83 15.74 12.35
C GLY A 154 7.32 15.67 10.91
N LEU A 155 6.40 15.45 9.95
CA LEU A 155 6.72 15.27 8.55
C LEU A 155 7.32 16.55 7.98
N THR A 156 8.63 16.53 7.78
CA THR A 156 9.39 17.57 7.08
C THR A 156 9.87 16.96 5.76
N GLY A 157 9.51 17.57 4.62
CA GLY A 157 9.92 17.07 3.30
C GLY A 157 8.92 16.12 2.62
N ASN A 158 9.31 14.85 2.40
CA ASN A 158 8.64 13.90 1.50
C ASN A 158 7.40 13.25 2.12
N TYR A 159 6.25 13.91 2.02
CA TYR A 159 4.97 13.34 2.43
C TYR A 159 3.92 13.50 1.33
N VAL A 160 2.88 12.68 1.41
CA VAL A 160 1.71 12.76 0.55
C VAL A 160 0.51 13.26 1.34
N GLU A 161 -0.26 14.15 0.70
CA GLU A 161 -1.56 14.58 1.16
C GLU A 161 -2.65 13.79 0.45
N LEU A 162 -3.41 13.00 1.21
CA LEU A 162 -4.47 12.14 0.70
C LEU A 162 -5.84 12.70 1.09
N PRO A 163 -6.66 13.14 0.13
CA PRO A 163 -8.03 13.57 0.41
C PRO A 163 -8.87 12.41 0.93
N TYR A 164 -9.34 12.51 2.18
CA TYR A 164 -10.07 11.44 2.85
C TYR A 164 -11.35 11.04 2.11
N ASP A 165 -12.11 12.04 1.67
CA ASP A 165 -13.40 11.83 1.01
C ASP A 165 -13.26 11.06 -0.31
N ILE A 166 -12.13 11.24 -1.00
CA ILE A 166 -11.81 10.50 -2.24
C ILE A 166 -11.44 9.05 -1.91
N LEU A 167 -10.59 8.84 -0.90
CA LEU A 167 -10.20 7.50 -0.46
C LEU A 167 -11.41 6.64 -0.03
N MET A 168 -12.41 7.24 0.64
CA MET A 168 -13.61 6.52 1.08
C MET A 168 -14.53 6.12 -0.08
N LYS A 169 -14.48 6.85 -1.20
CA LYS A 169 -15.24 6.53 -2.42
C LYS A 169 -14.61 5.40 -3.25
N CYS A 170 -13.34 5.05 -3.01
CA CYS A 170 -12.72 3.90 -3.66
C CYS A 170 -13.39 2.59 -3.22
N THR A 171 -13.74 1.72 -4.17
CA THR A 171 -14.47 0.45 -3.96
C THR A 171 -13.57 -0.78 -3.91
N SER A 172 -12.25 -0.62 -4.11
CA SER A 172 -11.28 -1.71 -3.99
C SER A 172 -9.95 -1.25 -3.43
N VAL A 173 -9.19 -2.18 -2.82
CA VAL A 173 -7.84 -1.90 -2.33
C VAL A 173 -6.94 -1.44 -3.47
N SER A 174 -7.07 -2.02 -4.66
CA SER A 174 -6.29 -1.63 -5.84
C SER A 174 -6.57 -0.18 -6.27
N GLN A 175 -7.82 0.32 -6.14
CA GLN A 175 -8.12 1.73 -6.39
C GLN A 175 -7.46 2.64 -5.38
N ILE A 176 -7.52 2.30 -4.09
CA ILE A 176 -6.82 3.05 -3.01
C ILE A 176 -5.32 3.10 -3.32
N LYS A 177 -4.72 1.94 -3.64
CA LYS A 177 -3.29 1.83 -3.97
C LYS A 177 -2.92 2.75 -5.14
N LEU A 178 -3.64 2.61 -6.25
CA LEU A 178 -3.43 3.42 -7.45
C LEU A 178 -3.56 4.93 -7.16
N PHE A 179 -4.55 5.30 -6.36
CA PHE A 179 -4.79 6.70 -6.00
C PHE A 179 -3.65 7.28 -5.17
N CYS A 180 -3.14 6.59 -4.14
CA CYS A 180 -2.00 7.14 -3.39
C CYS A 180 -0.72 7.16 -4.22
N ILE A 181 -0.47 6.18 -5.10
CA ILE A 181 0.67 6.20 -6.04
C ILE A 181 0.60 7.47 -6.92
N ALA A 182 -0.58 7.76 -7.47
CA ALA A 182 -0.78 8.94 -8.32
C ALA A 182 -0.63 10.28 -7.57
N LEU A 183 -0.70 10.28 -6.24
CA LEU A 183 -0.56 11.47 -5.40
C LEU A 183 0.80 11.61 -4.70
N ARG A 184 1.52 10.50 -4.52
CA ARG A 184 2.81 10.45 -3.81
C ARG A 184 3.83 11.43 -4.39
N ASP A 185 3.80 11.59 -5.70
CA ASP A 185 4.79 12.34 -6.47
C ASP A 185 4.39 13.79 -6.73
N LYS A 186 3.80 14.48 -5.73
CA LYS A 186 3.86 15.95 -5.70
C LYS A 186 5.31 16.36 -5.46
N PHE A 187 6.14 16.27 -6.50
CA PHE A 187 7.56 16.60 -6.44
C PHE A 187 7.77 18.08 -6.11
N LYS A 188 8.92 18.37 -5.48
CA LYS A 188 9.43 19.73 -5.19
C LYS A 188 9.43 20.67 -6.42
N THR A 189 9.35 20.12 -7.64
CA THR A 189 9.34 20.81 -8.93
C THR A 189 7.94 21.18 -9.43
N GLY A 190 6.87 20.88 -8.69
CA GLY A 190 5.49 21.17 -9.12
C GLY A 190 4.95 20.24 -10.21
N SER A 191 5.76 19.31 -10.74
CA SER A 191 5.32 18.34 -11.74
C SER A 191 4.40 17.28 -11.09
N LYS A 192 3.13 17.22 -11.52
CA LYS A 192 2.11 16.25 -11.07
C LYS A 192 2.27 14.85 -11.69
N GLN A 193 3.51 14.39 -11.86
CA GLN A 193 3.81 13.15 -12.58
C GLN A 193 4.76 12.26 -11.77
N GLY A 194 4.40 10.99 -11.66
CA GLY A 194 5.19 9.96 -10.99
C GLY A 194 5.68 8.89 -11.95
N PHE A 195 6.88 8.36 -11.69
CA PHE A 195 7.53 7.35 -12.52
C PHE A 195 7.87 6.12 -11.67
N TYR A 196 7.34 4.96 -12.05
CA TYR A 196 7.53 3.72 -11.30
C TYR A 196 7.99 2.61 -12.23
N SER A 197 9.00 1.85 -11.82
CA SER A 197 9.42 0.69 -12.59
C SER A 197 8.30 -0.36 -12.67
N VAL A 198 8.31 -1.18 -13.72
CA VAL A 198 7.34 -2.27 -13.89
C VAL A 198 7.35 -3.21 -12.68
N ASP A 199 8.53 -3.52 -12.14
CA ASP A 199 8.68 -4.44 -11.01
C ASP A 199 8.05 -3.89 -9.73
N ILE A 200 8.25 -2.61 -9.41
CA ILE A 200 7.61 -1.96 -8.26
C ILE A 200 6.08 -2.00 -8.38
N ILE A 201 5.56 -1.79 -9.59
CA ILE A 201 4.10 -1.87 -9.84
C ILE A 201 3.59 -3.31 -9.71
N LYS A 202 4.34 -4.31 -10.16
CA LYS A 202 3.99 -5.72 -9.95
C LYS A 202 3.91 -6.04 -8.47
N ASP A 203 4.87 -5.58 -7.69
CA ASP A 203 4.93 -5.79 -6.25
C ASP A 203 3.77 -5.09 -5.53
N PHE A 204 3.52 -3.81 -5.82
CA PHE A 204 2.44 -3.05 -5.16
C PHE A 204 1.05 -3.65 -5.37
N PHE A 205 0.78 -4.17 -6.56
CA PHE A 205 -0.53 -4.74 -6.88
C PHE A 205 -0.60 -6.26 -6.71
N ASN A 206 0.48 -6.90 -6.24
CA ASN A 206 0.62 -8.35 -6.16
C ASN A 206 0.27 -9.02 -7.49
N PHE A 207 0.71 -8.45 -8.62
CA PHE A 207 0.57 -9.08 -9.92
C PHE A 207 1.50 -10.29 -9.97
N SER A 208 0.96 -11.47 -9.66
CA SER A 208 1.66 -12.75 -9.82
C SER A 208 2.28 -12.82 -11.21
N SER A 209 3.57 -13.15 -11.29
CA SER A 209 4.30 -13.32 -12.56
C SER A 209 3.49 -14.20 -13.51
N LYS A 210 3.09 -15.38 -13.06
CA LYS A 210 2.36 -16.38 -13.88
C LYS A 210 1.07 -15.87 -14.56
N THR A 211 0.39 -14.87 -13.99
CA THR A 211 -0.93 -14.41 -14.49
C THR A 211 -0.82 -13.14 -15.32
N TYR A 212 0.22 -12.34 -15.10
CA TYR A 212 0.37 -11.00 -15.65
C TYR A 212 1.80 -10.72 -16.15
N ASP A 213 2.44 -11.72 -16.75
CA ASP A 213 3.76 -11.54 -17.36
C ASP A 213 3.75 -10.51 -18.51
N GLN A 214 2.58 -10.28 -19.12
CA GLN A 214 2.41 -9.28 -20.16
C GLN A 214 2.14 -7.89 -19.59
N ILE A 215 3.10 -6.98 -19.77
CA ILE A 215 3.04 -5.56 -19.37
C ILE A 215 1.77 -4.87 -19.93
N CYS A 216 1.32 -5.27 -21.12
CA CYS A 216 0.09 -4.75 -21.73
C CYS A 216 -1.16 -5.04 -20.88
N GLU A 217 -1.26 -6.23 -20.28
CA GLU A 217 -2.39 -6.60 -19.42
C GLU A 217 -2.37 -5.84 -18.09
N ILE A 218 -1.18 -5.66 -17.51
CA ILE A 218 -0.99 -4.77 -16.35
C ILE A 218 -1.48 -3.36 -16.69
N SER A 219 -1.07 -2.81 -17.84
CA SER A 219 -1.49 -1.48 -18.29
C SER A 219 -3.00 -1.37 -18.47
N LYS A 220 -3.64 -2.35 -19.13
CA LYS A 220 -5.10 -2.39 -19.31
C LYS A 220 -5.83 -2.40 -17.97
N ARG A 221 -5.38 -3.23 -17.02
CA ARG A 221 -5.97 -3.32 -15.69
C ARG A 221 -5.82 -2.03 -14.90
N LEU A 222 -4.64 -1.41 -14.92
CA LEU A 222 -4.41 -0.12 -14.26
C LEU A 222 -5.27 0.99 -14.86
N LYS A 223 -5.40 1.05 -16.20
CA LYS A 223 -6.29 2.01 -16.87
C LYS A 223 -7.76 1.79 -16.51
N SER A 224 -8.19 0.53 -16.41
CA SER A 224 -9.54 0.18 -15.93
C SER A 224 -9.76 0.68 -14.50
N LEU A 225 -8.80 0.48 -13.59
CA LEU A 225 -8.86 1.01 -12.23
C LEU A 225 -8.91 2.54 -12.20
N ALA A 226 -8.11 3.23 -13.04
CA ALA A 226 -8.14 4.68 -13.16
C ALA A 226 -9.52 5.20 -13.61
N LYS A 227 -10.16 4.54 -14.59
CA LYS A 227 -11.51 4.86 -15.04
C LYS A 227 -12.54 4.70 -13.91
N LEU A 228 -12.44 3.63 -13.11
CA LEU A 228 -13.31 3.44 -11.96
C LEU A 228 -13.10 4.52 -10.88
N ILE A 229 -11.86 4.96 -10.65
CA ILE A 229 -11.58 6.08 -9.73
C ILE A 229 -12.23 7.36 -10.28
N GLU A 230 -12.07 7.66 -11.56
CA GLU A 230 -12.69 8.83 -12.20
C GLU A 230 -14.22 8.80 -12.06
N GLN A 231 -14.85 7.65 -12.32
CA GLN A 231 -16.29 7.48 -12.14
C GLN A 231 -16.76 7.68 -10.69
N ASN A 232 -16.02 7.13 -9.72
CA ASN A 232 -16.41 7.19 -8.31
C ASN A 232 -16.11 8.54 -7.65
N THR A 233 -15.10 9.27 -8.13
CA THR A 233 -14.49 10.38 -7.40
C THR A 233 -14.40 11.68 -8.19
N GLY A 234 -14.52 11.63 -9.52
CA GLY A 234 -14.23 12.73 -10.44
C GLY A 234 -12.73 12.98 -10.68
N VAL A 235 -11.84 12.23 -10.04
CA VAL A 235 -10.39 12.38 -10.18
C VAL A 235 -9.91 11.63 -11.42
N LYS A 236 -9.37 12.35 -12.39
CA LYS A 236 -8.79 11.77 -13.61
C LYS A 236 -7.31 11.42 -13.40
N ILE A 237 -6.99 10.14 -13.56
CA ILE A 237 -5.62 9.61 -13.52
C ILE A 237 -5.25 9.07 -14.90
N THR A 238 -4.16 9.55 -15.48
CA THR A 238 -3.63 8.99 -16.73
C THR A 238 -2.41 8.11 -16.47
N ILE A 239 -2.32 7.02 -17.22
CA ILE A 239 -1.28 6.00 -17.07
C ILE A 239 -0.67 5.73 -18.43
N GLU A 240 0.63 5.97 -18.54
CA GLU A 240 1.37 5.87 -19.79
C GLU A 240 2.56 4.93 -19.62
N LEU A 241 2.84 4.14 -20.66
CA LEU A 241 3.96 3.20 -20.68
C LEU A 241 5.19 3.92 -21.23
N LEU A 242 6.32 3.84 -20.54
CA LEU A 242 7.57 4.41 -21.00
C LEU A 242 8.52 3.32 -21.45
N LYS A 243 9.00 3.47 -22.67
CA LYS A 243 10.06 2.63 -23.23
C LYS A 243 11.41 3.22 -22.86
N ASP A 244 12.34 2.37 -22.46
CA ASP A 244 13.73 2.75 -22.30
C ASP A 244 14.45 2.55 -23.63
N CYS A 245 14.85 3.65 -24.26
CA CYS A 245 15.60 3.62 -25.51
C CYS A 245 16.96 2.92 -25.34
N MET A 246 17.54 2.95 -24.14
CA MET A 246 18.82 2.31 -23.84
C MET A 246 18.70 0.79 -23.66
N LYS A 247 17.50 0.28 -23.39
CA LYS A 247 17.23 -1.17 -23.21
C LYS A 247 16.45 -1.79 -24.37
N GLY A 248 16.61 -1.26 -25.58
CA GLY A 248 16.08 -1.89 -26.79
C GLY A 248 14.56 -1.92 -26.87
N ASN A 249 13.90 -0.77 -26.68
CA ASN A 249 12.43 -0.60 -26.76
C ASN A 249 11.61 -1.38 -25.71
N GLN A 250 12.26 -1.93 -24.69
CA GLN A 250 11.56 -2.55 -23.57
C GLN A 250 10.83 -1.49 -22.73
N ILE A 251 9.62 -1.82 -22.28
CA ILE A 251 8.89 -0.98 -21.34
C ILE A 251 9.47 -1.20 -19.95
N THR A 252 10.02 -0.15 -19.37
CA THR A 252 10.71 -0.22 -18.07
C THR A 252 9.93 0.49 -16.97
N HIS A 253 9.10 1.49 -17.32
CA HIS A 253 8.41 2.32 -16.35
C HIS A 253 6.96 2.61 -16.75
N PHE A 254 6.15 2.89 -15.73
CA PHE A 254 4.83 3.50 -15.83
C PHE A 254 4.92 4.96 -15.38
N ARG A 255 4.32 5.84 -16.18
CA ARG A 255 4.11 7.25 -15.85
C ARG A 255 2.68 7.47 -15.41
N PHE A 256 2.49 7.94 -14.18
CA PHE A 256 1.18 8.30 -13.64
C PHE A 256 1.05 9.82 -13.62
N ARG A 257 -0.08 10.36 -14.05
CA ARG A 257 -0.39 11.79 -13.92
C ARG A 257 -1.76 11.96 -13.30
N ASN A 258 -1.86 12.86 -12.32
CA ASN A 258 -3.15 13.28 -11.78
C ASN A 258 -3.59 14.57 -12.48
N LEU A 259 -4.62 14.46 -13.32
CA LEU A 259 -5.16 15.57 -14.11
C LEU A 259 -6.34 16.27 -13.43
N SER A 260 -6.63 15.94 -12.16
CA SER A 260 -7.70 16.61 -11.44
C SER A 260 -7.41 18.10 -11.36
N ARG A 261 -8.30 18.90 -11.94
CA ARG A 261 -8.25 20.36 -11.87
C ARG A 261 -8.18 20.74 -10.40
N ARG A 262 -7.18 21.56 -10.02
CA ARG A 262 -7.38 22.40 -8.83
C ARG A 262 -8.60 23.26 -9.14
N ASN A 263 -9.46 23.49 -8.15
CA ASN A 263 -10.49 24.52 -8.27
C ASN A 263 -9.79 25.79 -8.81
N PRO A 264 -10.21 26.34 -9.96
CA PRO A 264 -9.60 27.55 -10.50
C PRO A 264 -9.74 28.76 -9.56
N ALA A 265 -10.64 28.68 -8.58
CA ALA A 265 -10.93 29.72 -7.58
C ALA A 265 -9.77 30.04 -6.60
N THR A 266 -8.54 29.56 -6.80
CA THR A 266 -7.40 29.88 -5.92
C THR A 266 -6.18 30.40 -6.67
N GLU A 267 -6.26 30.56 -8.00
CA GLU A 267 -5.16 31.08 -8.83
C GLU A 267 -5.46 32.48 -9.42
N GLU A 268 -6.55 33.14 -9.04
CA GLU A 268 -6.92 34.48 -9.52
C GLU A 268 -6.15 35.65 -8.85
N GLU A 269 -5.22 35.39 -7.92
CA GLU A 269 -4.57 36.46 -7.15
C GLU A 269 -3.08 36.71 -7.49
N VAL A 270 -2.53 36.09 -8.53
CA VAL A 270 -1.18 36.44 -9.02
C VAL A 270 -1.08 36.34 -10.54
N LEU A 271 -1.66 37.31 -11.25
CA LEU A 271 -1.13 37.74 -12.54
C LEU A 271 -0.79 39.23 -12.43
N PRO A 272 0.46 39.63 -12.72
CA PRO A 272 0.80 41.04 -12.79
C PRO A 272 0.10 41.67 -13.99
N LEU A 273 -0.62 42.77 -13.74
CA LEU A 273 -1.11 43.70 -14.75
C LEU A 273 0.04 44.11 -15.66
N MET A 274 0.12 43.53 -16.86
CA MET A 274 0.68 44.20 -18.01
C MET A 274 -0.50 44.61 -18.89
N GLU A 275 -0.92 45.86 -18.73
CA GLU A 275 -1.74 46.55 -19.73
C GLU A 275 -0.86 46.76 -20.96
N GLU A 276 -1.06 45.94 -21.99
CA GLU A 276 -0.67 46.30 -23.35
C GLU A 276 -1.91 46.82 -24.09
N VAL A 277 -1.79 48.11 -24.42
CA VAL A 277 -2.57 48.88 -25.38
C VAL A 277 -2.55 48.18 -26.72
N ILE A 278 -3.72 47.74 -27.24
CA ILE A 278 -3.91 47.57 -28.69
C ILE A 278 -5.30 48.10 -29.07
N GLU A 279 -5.25 48.95 -30.08
CA GLU A 279 -6.29 49.74 -30.70
C GLU A 279 -7.39 48.91 -31.38
N SER A 280 -8.56 49.54 -31.42
CA SER A 280 -9.74 49.20 -32.20
C SER A 280 -9.48 49.15 -33.71
N GLU A 281 -10.06 48.16 -34.41
CA GLU A 281 -10.76 48.44 -35.68
C GLU A 281 -11.61 47.26 -36.21
N ALA A 282 -12.78 47.65 -36.70
CA ALA A 282 -13.58 47.12 -37.82
C ALA A 282 -14.39 45.82 -37.69
N GLU A 283 -15.71 46.06 -37.64
CA GLU A 283 -16.83 45.18 -37.92
C GLU A 283 -16.79 44.54 -39.32
N ALA A 284 -17.30 43.32 -39.42
CA ALA A 284 -17.92 42.81 -40.64
C ALA A 284 -19.06 41.86 -40.27
N GLU A 285 -20.28 42.31 -40.52
CA GLU A 285 -21.53 41.53 -40.40
C GLU A 285 -21.56 40.35 -41.38
N GLN A 286 -22.05 39.20 -40.91
CA GLN A 286 -22.57 38.14 -41.79
C GLN A 286 -23.98 37.74 -41.34
N PRO A 287 -24.90 37.47 -42.30
CA PRO A 287 -26.32 37.29 -42.03
C PRO A 287 -26.65 35.87 -41.51
N PRO A 288 -27.81 35.70 -40.84
CA PRO A 288 -28.15 34.48 -40.12
C PRO A 288 -28.54 33.34 -41.07
N GLN A 289 -27.93 32.16 -40.87
CA GLN A 289 -28.36 30.92 -41.51
C GLN A 289 -29.59 30.35 -40.80
N GLN A 290 -30.65 30.13 -41.59
CA GLN A 290 -31.87 29.43 -41.21
C GLN A 290 -31.58 27.95 -40.93
N VAL A 291 -31.88 27.50 -39.71
CA VAL A 291 -31.86 26.08 -39.34
C VAL A 291 -33.25 25.49 -39.65
N TYR A 292 -33.33 24.63 -40.67
CA TYR A 292 -34.49 23.78 -40.90
C TYR A 292 -34.50 22.65 -39.88
N SER A 293 -35.55 22.58 -39.04
CA SER A 293 -35.87 21.41 -38.22
C SER A 293 -36.57 20.36 -39.09
N GLN A 294 -35.94 19.20 -39.28
CA GLN A 294 -36.63 17.99 -39.75
C GLN A 294 -37.22 17.26 -38.54
N GLU A 295 -38.56 17.15 -38.51
CA GLU A 295 -39.28 16.23 -37.62
C GLU A 295 -38.99 14.78 -38.03
N LEU A 296 -38.46 13.98 -37.10
CA LEU A 296 -38.41 12.53 -37.18
C LEU A 296 -39.74 11.94 -36.65
N PRO A 297 -40.29 10.88 -37.28
CA PRO A 297 -41.53 10.26 -36.84
C PRO A 297 -41.34 9.47 -35.53
N PRO A 298 -42.41 9.28 -34.73
CA PRO A 298 -42.32 8.62 -33.43
C PRO A 298 -42.07 7.11 -33.60
N GLU A 299 -40.89 6.65 -33.18
CA GLU A 299 -40.64 5.22 -32.97
C GLU A 299 -41.45 4.71 -31.76
N ALA A 300 -42.16 3.62 -31.98
CA ALA A 300 -42.99 2.94 -31.00
C ALA A 300 -42.13 2.36 -29.86
N ILE A 301 -42.39 2.81 -28.64
CA ILE A 301 -41.82 2.25 -27.40
C ILE A 301 -42.42 0.84 -27.18
N PRO A 302 -41.62 -0.25 -27.14
CA PRO A 302 -42.13 -1.52 -26.66
C PRO A 302 -42.28 -1.49 -25.13
N LYS A 303 -43.47 -1.90 -24.66
CA LYS A 303 -43.80 -2.03 -23.24
C LYS A 303 -42.78 -2.93 -22.51
N PRO A 304 -42.34 -2.58 -21.29
CA PRO A 304 -41.48 -3.47 -20.52
C PRO A 304 -42.27 -4.71 -20.07
N MET A 305 -41.77 -5.89 -20.45
CA MET A 305 -42.22 -7.17 -19.90
C MET A 305 -41.94 -7.21 -18.40
N ALA A 306 -42.98 -7.51 -17.63
CA ALA A 306 -42.87 -7.84 -16.22
C ALA A 306 -42.04 -9.12 -16.07
N VAL A 307 -40.91 -9.03 -15.39
CA VAL A 307 -40.16 -10.18 -14.90
C VAL A 307 -40.64 -10.44 -13.47
N GLU A 308 -41.39 -11.52 -13.29
CA GLU A 308 -41.73 -12.04 -11.97
C GLU A 308 -40.45 -12.55 -11.28
N PRO A 309 -40.19 -12.19 -10.02
CA PRO A 309 -39.05 -12.74 -9.29
C PRO A 309 -39.38 -14.13 -8.72
N ASP A 310 -38.55 -15.12 -9.08
CA ASP A 310 -38.55 -16.47 -8.50
C ASP A 310 -38.30 -16.43 -6.98
N VAL A 311 -39.37 -16.60 -6.21
CA VAL A 311 -39.35 -16.78 -4.75
C VAL A 311 -39.33 -18.26 -4.44
N GLN A 312 -38.17 -18.93 -4.54
CA GLN A 312 -38.02 -20.33 -4.11
C GLN A 312 -36.77 -20.65 -3.27
N TRP A 313 -35.96 -19.68 -2.86
CA TRP A 313 -34.72 -19.97 -2.09
C TRP A 313 -34.73 -19.53 -0.61
N ILE A 314 -35.86 -19.11 -0.03
CA ILE A 314 -35.89 -18.59 1.35
C ILE A 314 -36.57 -19.53 2.38
N ASN A 315 -37.21 -20.62 1.98
CA ASN A 315 -37.95 -21.47 2.93
C ASN A 315 -37.24 -22.76 3.41
N THR A 316 -35.97 -22.99 3.06
CA THR A 316 -35.28 -24.25 3.43
C THR A 316 -34.38 -24.14 4.67
N VAL A 317 -34.25 -22.96 5.30
CA VAL A 317 -33.32 -22.76 6.44
C VAL A 317 -34.02 -22.58 7.80
N ASN A 318 -35.35 -22.47 7.84
CA ASN A 318 -36.07 -22.13 9.08
C ASN A 318 -36.89 -23.28 9.71
N SER A 319 -36.67 -24.55 9.34
CA SER A 319 -37.48 -25.67 9.86
C SER A 319 -36.72 -26.78 10.59
N THR A 320 -35.61 -26.48 11.28
CA THR A 320 -34.96 -27.47 12.16
C THR A 320 -34.16 -26.83 13.29
N ILE A 321 -34.84 -26.18 14.24
CA ILE A 321 -34.35 -26.07 15.63
C ILE A 321 -35.55 -26.25 16.57
N THR A 322 -35.63 -27.42 17.19
CA THR A 322 -36.35 -27.66 18.45
C THR A 322 -35.34 -28.12 19.49
N ASP A 323 -35.56 -27.68 20.73
CA ASP A 323 -34.67 -27.73 21.89
C ASP A 323 -34.23 -29.13 22.39
N ASP A 324 -33.12 -29.09 23.14
CA ASP A 324 -32.64 -30.00 24.19
C ASP A 324 -32.15 -31.43 23.89
N LYS A 325 -30.81 -31.58 23.74
CA LYS A 325 -29.90 -32.49 24.49
C LYS A 325 -28.47 -32.51 23.91
N PRO A 326 -27.40 -32.70 24.72
CA PRO A 326 -26.05 -32.75 24.22
C PRO A 326 -25.72 -34.15 23.68
N LEU A 327 -25.53 -34.28 22.37
CA LEU A 327 -24.93 -35.47 21.76
C LEU A 327 -23.51 -35.16 21.33
N ALA A 328 -22.55 -35.94 21.86
CA ALA A 328 -21.17 -35.93 21.44
C ALA A 328 -21.06 -36.26 19.94
N PRO A 329 -20.20 -35.58 19.17
CA PRO A 329 -20.12 -35.79 17.74
C PRO A 329 -19.48 -37.15 17.42
N VAL A 330 -20.27 -38.03 16.80
CA VAL A 330 -19.79 -39.23 16.12
C VAL A 330 -19.06 -38.78 14.86
N PHE A 331 -17.74 -38.64 14.95
CA PHE A 331 -16.90 -38.43 13.77
C PHE A 331 -16.58 -39.77 13.11
N SER A 332 -16.91 -39.88 11.82
CA SER A 332 -16.58 -41.03 10.97
C SER A 332 -15.06 -41.26 10.90
N GLY A 333 -14.64 -42.53 10.91
CA GLY A 333 -13.24 -42.96 11.08
C GLY A 333 -12.23 -42.44 10.05
N SER A 334 -12.69 -41.91 8.92
CA SER A 334 -11.81 -41.38 7.85
C SER A 334 -11.21 -40.01 8.20
N ILE A 335 -11.96 -39.16 8.91
CA ILE A 335 -11.48 -37.82 9.30
C ILE A 335 -10.55 -37.93 10.52
N ARG A 336 -10.86 -38.83 11.46
CA ARG A 336 -10.04 -39.08 12.65
C ARG A 336 -8.62 -39.52 12.29
N ASN A 337 -8.45 -40.32 11.24
CA ASN A 337 -7.14 -40.78 10.77
C ASN A 337 -6.32 -39.65 10.11
N LYS A 338 -6.97 -38.75 9.36
CA LYS A 338 -6.30 -37.58 8.76
C LYS A 338 -5.90 -36.54 9.81
N VAL A 339 -6.76 -36.29 10.79
CA VAL A 339 -6.47 -35.39 11.92
C VAL A 339 -5.35 -35.95 12.79
N ASN A 340 -5.31 -37.26 13.05
CA ASN A 340 -4.22 -37.90 13.77
C ASN A 340 -2.89 -37.89 13.00
N HIS A 341 -2.93 -37.98 11.67
CA HIS A 341 -1.73 -37.86 10.84
C HIS A 341 -1.16 -36.44 10.85
N ILE A 342 -2.02 -35.42 10.74
CA ILE A 342 -1.64 -34.01 10.84
C ILE A 342 -1.15 -33.68 12.25
N ALA A 343 -1.81 -34.19 13.29
CA ALA A 343 -1.38 -34.00 14.68
C ALA A 343 -0.02 -34.66 14.96
N ARG A 344 0.28 -35.84 14.38
CA ARG A 344 1.63 -36.44 14.44
C ARG A 344 2.66 -35.63 13.66
N LEU A 345 2.30 -35.09 12.49
CA LEU A 345 3.22 -34.26 11.71
C LEU A 345 3.63 -33.00 12.48
N VAL A 346 2.65 -32.34 13.11
CA VAL A 346 2.82 -31.14 13.94
C VAL A 346 3.56 -31.45 15.25
N LYS A 347 3.28 -32.61 15.86
CA LYS A 347 4.00 -33.03 17.08
C LYS A 347 5.46 -33.34 16.78
N ASN A 348 5.78 -33.96 15.64
CA ASN A 348 7.16 -34.20 15.21
C ASN A 348 7.90 -32.91 14.79
N THR A 349 7.20 -31.83 14.45
CA THR A 349 7.83 -30.52 14.19
C THR A 349 8.04 -29.68 15.46
N LEU A 350 7.34 -30.00 16.55
CA LEU A 350 7.36 -29.23 17.81
C LEU A 350 8.10 -29.91 18.95
N THR A 351 8.24 -31.25 18.93
CA THR A 351 9.11 -31.96 19.87
C THR A 351 10.49 -32.08 19.24
N GLY A 352 11.37 -31.14 19.58
CA GLY A 352 12.78 -31.20 19.27
C GLY A 352 13.38 -32.52 19.75
N THR A 353 13.57 -33.45 18.83
CA THR A 353 14.57 -34.49 18.98
C THR A 353 15.87 -33.92 18.45
N ASP A 354 16.83 -33.79 19.36
CA ASP A 354 18.24 -33.41 19.20
C ASP A 354 18.86 -33.77 17.85
N ASN A 355 18.60 -32.93 16.86
CA ASN A 355 19.45 -32.76 15.70
C ASN A 355 19.50 -31.27 15.47
N ASP A 356 20.41 -30.59 16.20
CA ASP A 356 20.96 -29.33 15.72
C ASP A 356 21.31 -29.57 14.24
N PRO A 357 20.66 -28.90 13.27
CA PRO A 357 21.23 -28.85 11.95
C PRO A 357 22.55 -28.13 12.15
N LYS A 358 23.65 -28.88 12.24
CA LYS A 358 25.01 -28.34 12.22
C LYS A 358 24.98 -27.25 11.17
N ARG A 359 24.97 -26.00 11.59
CA ARG A 359 24.97 -24.89 10.65
C ARG A 359 26.27 -25.11 9.88
N PHE A 360 26.16 -25.46 8.61
CA PHE A 360 27.35 -25.64 7.79
C PHE A 360 27.93 -24.24 7.57
N ARG A 361 29.21 -24.07 7.90
CA ARG A 361 29.91 -22.81 7.63
C ARG A 361 29.77 -22.50 6.14
N PRO A 362 29.30 -21.30 5.76
CA PRO A 362 29.17 -20.93 4.35
C PRO A 362 30.50 -21.12 3.60
N GLU A 363 30.45 -21.87 2.50
CA GLU A 363 31.61 -22.08 1.62
C GLU A 363 31.83 -20.89 0.69
N ARG A 364 33.10 -20.62 0.35
CA ARG A 364 33.47 -19.52 -0.55
C ARG A 364 32.89 -19.79 -1.94
N PRO A 365 32.09 -18.88 -2.51
CA PRO A 365 31.49 -19.10 -3.82
C PRO A 365 32.54 -19.09 -4.93
N ALA A 366 32.36 -19.94 -5.94
CA ALA A 366 33.16 -19.91 -7.14
C ALA A 366 32.91 -18.60 -7.95
N LEU A 367 33.98 -17.86 -8.19
CA LEU A 367 33.96 -16.64 -9.00
C LEU A 367 34.02 -16.98 -10.49
N LEU A 368 33.33 -16.19 -11.31
CA LEU A 368 33.36 -16.34 -12.76
C LEU A 368 34.75 -15.95 -13.28
N LYS A 369 35.26 -16.72 -14.25
CA LYS A 369 36.48 -16.36 -14.98
C LYS A 369 36.26 -15.08 -15.79
N ARG A 370 37.29 -14.25 -15.91
CA ARG A 370 37.23 -13.01 -16.70
C ARG A 370 37.01 -13.37 -18.18
N PRO A 371 35.99 -12.79 -18.85
CA PRO A 371 35.81 -13.00 -20.28
C PRO A 371 36.95 -12.35 -21.08
N HIS A 372 37.26 -12.88 -22.26
CA HIS A 372 38.29 -12.35 -23.15
C HIS A 372 37.78 -11.10 -23.89
N VAL A 373 37.63 -10.01 -23.16
CA VAL A 373 37.04 -8.75 -23.65
C VAL A 373 37.99 -7.60 -23.43
N VAL A 374 37.81 -6.53 -24.21
CA VAL A 374 38.60 -5.30 -24.08
C VAL A 374 38.38 -4.68 -22.69
N SER A 375 39.45 -4.19 -22.08
CA SER A 375 39.36 -3.53 -20.77
C SER A 375 38.51 -2.27 -20.86
N GLY A 376 37.60 -2.06 -19.90
CA GLY A 376 36.61 -0.98 -19.89
C GLY A 376 35.34 -1.27 -20.69
N SER A 377 35.23 -2.45 -21.31
CA SER A 377 34.02 -2.84 -22.04
C SER A 377 32.82 -3.09 -21.10
N HIS A 378 31.62 -3.00 -21.66
CA HIS A 378 30.38 -3.30 -20.94
C HIS A 378 30.37 -4.72 -20.36
N GLU A 379 30.87 -5.70 -21.13
CA GLU A 379 30.94 -7.10 -20.74
C GLU A 379 31.91 -7.33 -19.57
N GLU A 380 33.03 -6.59 -19.53
CA GLU A 380 33.91 -6.58 -18.35
C GLU A 380 33.18 -6.02 -17.12
N GLY A 381 32.40 -4.96 -17.30
CA GLY A 381 31.60 -4.36 -16.24
C GLY A 381 30.56 -5.33 -15.67
N GLU A 382 29.83 -6.04 -16.52
CA GLU A 382 28.85 -7.07 -16.11
C GLU A 382 29.48 -8.23 -15.35
N TRP A 383 30.62 -8.73 -15.85
CA TRP A 383 31.41 -9.74 -15.15
C TRP A 383 31.86 -9.27 -13.75
N ALA A 384 32.41 -8.06 -13.66
CA ALA A 384 32.87 -7.48 -12.40
C ALA A 384 31.70 -7.25 -11.42
N ARG A 385 30.54 -6.77 -11.89
CA ARG A 385 29.33 -6.59 -11.07
C ARG A 385 28.86 -7.91 -10.48
N THR A 386 28.84 -8.96 -11.29
CA THR A 386 28.39 -10.29 -10.87
C THR A 386 29.32 -10.88 -9.81
N ASN A 387 30.63 -10.85 -10.03
CA ASN A 387 31.59 -11.37 -9.05
C ASN A 387 31.61 -10.55 -7.75
N ARG A 388 31.50 -9.22 -7.84
CA ARG A 388 31.37 -8.35 -6.68
C ARG A 388 30.15 -8.71 -5.83
N SER A 389 28.98 -8.87 -6.46
CA SER A 389 27.74 -9.23 -5.76
C SER A 389 27.85 -10.58 -5.05
N LYS A 390 28.50 -11.57 -5.67
CA LYS A 390 28.76 -12.87 -5.01
C LYS A 390 29.61 -12.74 -3.74
N LEU A 391 30.68 -11.93 -3.77
CA LEU A 391 31.55 -11.73 -2.61
C LEU A 391 30.86 -10.93 -1.50
N ILE A 392 30.06 -9.92 -1.85
CA ILE A 392 29.28 -9.16 -0.86
C ILE A 392 28.24 -10.06 -0.19
N TYR A 393 27.51 -10.86 -0.98
CA TYR A 393 26.56 -11.82 -0.45
C TYR A 393 27.23 -12.86 0.46
N TYR A 394 28.39 -13.37 0.05
CA TYR A 394 29.18 -14.30 0.87
C TYR A 394 29.58 -13.69 2.23
N ARG A 395 29.95 -12.41 2.24
CA ARG A 395 30.23 -11.68 3.49
C ARG A 395 29.02 -11.60 4.41
N GLU A 396 27.83 -11.33 3.85
CA GLU A 396 26.59 -11.26 4.62
C GLU A 396 26.22 -12.64 5.21
N GLU A 397 26.38 -13.71 4.44
CA GLU A 397 26.15 -15.08 4.91
C GLU A 397 27.13 -15.49 6.02
N LEU A 398 28.42 -15.11 5.90
CA LEU A 398 29.39 -15.31 6.98
C LEU A 398 28.98 -14.59 8.27
N LYS A 399 28.54 -13.33 8.17
CA LYS A 399 28.09 -12.55 9.34
C LYS A 399 26.80 -13.09 9.96
N ARG A 400 25.90 -13.66 9.14
CA ARG A 400 24.68 -14.35 9.62
C ARG A 400 25.01 -15.65 10.35
N PHE A 401 26.04 -16.36 9.89
CA PHE A 401 26.52 -17.58 10.51
C PHE A 401 27.20 -17.28 11.85
N ASP A 402 28.17 -16.36 11.85
CA ASP A 402 28.89 -15.88 13.02
C ASP A 402 29.31 -14.42 12.81
N SER A 403 28.87 -13.55 13.73
CA SER A 403 29.18 -12.12 13.74
C SER A 403 30.67 -11.79 13.76
N ARG A 404 31.52 -12.70 14.23
CA ARG A 404 32.98 -12.54 14.30
C ARG A 404 33.70 -12.95 13.01
N LEU A 405 33.02 -13.65 12.10
CA LEU A 405 33.63 -14.06 10.84
C LEU A 405 33.63 -12.91 9.85
N GLU A 406 34.82 -12.56 9.40
CA GLU A 406 35.04 -11.57 8.35
C GLU A 406 35.49 -12.22 7.04
N LEU A 407 35.34 -11.47 5.95
CA LEU A 407 35.87 -11.86 4.65
C LEU A 407 37.41 -11.81 4.73
N LYS A 408 38.09 -12.75 4.06
CA LYS A 408 39.54 -12.71 3.99
C LYS A 408 40.03 -11.46 3.24
N ARG A 409 41.23 -10.98 3.57
CA ARG A 409 41.81 -9.77 2.97
C ARG A 409 41.92 -9.87 1.45
N GLU A 410 42.20 -11.07 0.91
CA GLU A 410 42.30 -11.29 -0.54
C GLU A 410 40.94 -11.08 -1.22
N ASP A 411 39.85 -11.50 -0.58
CA ASP A 411 38.50 -11.30 -1.12
C ASP A 411 38.06 -9.83 -1.03
N LEU A 412 38.46 -9.11 0.03
CA LEU A 412 38.24 -7.66 0.13
C LEU A 412 38.97 -6.90 -0.99
N GLN A 413 40.23 -7.27 -1.28
CA GLN A 413 40.99 -6.70 -2.39
C GLN A 413 40.35 -6.98 -3.75
N LEU A 414 39.78 -8.19 -3.95
CA LEU A 414 39.03 -8.50 -5.15
C LEU A 414 37.80 -7.62 -5.31
N ILE A 415 37.04 -7.37 -4.23
CA ILE A 415 35.90 -6.43 -4.26
C ILE A 415 36.35 -5.04 -4.70
N VAL A 416 37.42 -4.51 -4.12
CA VAL A 416 38.01 -3.20 -4.48
C VAL A 416 38.39 -3.16 -5.96
N ASN A 417 39.04 -4.21 -6.47
CA ASN A 417 39.42 -4.31 -7.88
C ASN A 417 38.20 -4.34 -8.82
N TYR A 418 37.12 -5.04 -8.44
CA TYR A 418 35.87 -5.02 -9.21
C TYR A 418 35.21 -3.64 -9.17
N CYS A 419 35.19 -2.97 -8.02
CA CYS A 419 34.64 -1.61 -7.90
C CYS A 419 35.38 -0.61 -8.80
N ARG A 420 36.73 -0.69 -8.87
CA ARG A 420 37.54 0.13 -9.79
C ARG A 420 37.18 -0.09 -11.25
N LYS A 421 36.91 -1.33 -11.66
CA LYS A 421 36.50 -1.66 -13.03
C LYS A 421 35.10 -1.14 -13.37
N ILE A 422 34.21 -1.07 -12.39
CA ILE A 422 32.82 -0.62 -12.58
C ILE A 422 32.67 0.90 -12.42
N GLY A 423 33.63 1.56 -11.76
CA GLY A 423 33.55 2.98 -11.38
C GLY A 423 32.71 3.25 -10.13
N ASP A 424 32.58 2.27 -9.22
CA ASP A 424 31.82 2.42 -7.97
C ASP A 424 32.72 2.91 -6.82
N THR A 425 32.96 4.22 -6.78
CA THR A 425 33.87 4.88 -5.83
C THR A 425 33.42 4.72 -4.38
N ARG A 426 32.11 4.88 -4.11
CA ARG A 426 31.57 4.78 -2.74
C ARG A 426 31.78 3.39 -2.15
N THR A 427 31.51 2.35 -2.92
CA THR A 427 31.71 0.97 -2.46
C THR A 427 33.20 0.67 -2.33
N GLN A 428 34.03 1.17 -3.26
CA GLN A 428 35.48 1.04 -3.18
C GLN A 428 36.03 1.58 -1.85
N GLU A 429 35.74 2.84 -1.52
CA GLU A 429 36.22 3.51 -0.29
C GLU A 429 35.84 2.71 0.97
N ARG A 430 34.61 2.20 1.02
CA ARG A 430 34.13 1.38 2.14
C ARG A 430 34.98 0.12 2.34
N PHE A 431 35.31 -0.58 1.26
CA PHE A 431 36.09 -1.82 1.36
C PHE A 431 37.59 -1.56 1.52
N GLU A 432 38.12 -0.45 1.01
CA GLU A 432 39.48 0.01 1.31
C GLU A 432 39.65 0.35 2.80
N TYR A 433 38.66 1.01 3.41
CA TYR A 433 38.63 1.24 4.84
C TYR A 433 38.65 -0.08 5.62
N LEU A 434 37.82 -1.07 5.25
CA LEU A 434 37.83 -2.38 5.91
C LEU A 434 39.19 -3.07 5.81
N ILE A 435 39.88 -2.99 4.66
CA ILE A 435 41.23 -3.53 4.50
C ILE A 435 42.23 -2.85 5.43
N SER A 436 42.09 -1.54 5.67
CA SER A 436 42.94 -0.80 6.61
C SER A 436 42.71 -1.19 8.08
N GLN A 437 41.49 -1.62 8.42
CA GLN A 437 41.13 -2.05 9.78
C GLN A 437 41.49 -3.52 10.05
N SER A 438 41.62 -4.36 9.02
CA SER A 438 42.05 -5.75 9.13
C SER A 438 43.58 -5.94 9.14
N GLY A 439 44.33 -4.86 9.42
CA GLY A 439 45.79 -4.79 9.40
C GLY A 439 46.45 -5.29 10.68
#